data_AF-H9BYX3-F1
#
_entry.id   AF-H9BYX3-F1
#
_cell.length_a   1.000
_cell.length_b   1.000
_cell.length_c   1.000
_cell.angle_alpha   90.00
_cell.angle_beta   90.00
_cell.angle_gamma   90.00
#
_symmetry.space_group_name_H-M   'P 1'
#
loop_
_entity.id
_entity.type
_entity.pdbx_description
1 polymer ?
#
loop_
_entity_poly.entity_id
_entity_poly.type
_entity_poly.pdbx_seq_one_letter_code
_entity_poly.pdbx_strand_id
1 'polypeptide(L)'
;LVCVINIKFPEPQFESQTKSKLGSSEAQSSVSSVVNNKLKLYLEDHPKDATAMIEKMLLSKKAREAAKNARNNILRKNPLEIGSLPGKLADCSSKKSEECEIYIVEGDSAGGSAKQGRDRKTQAILPLRGKILNVEKAVLHKMLENNEIKAMITAFGTNIGDNFDISKLRYGKIII
;
A
#
# COMPACT_ATOMS: atom_id res chain seq x y z
N LEU A 1 -5.74 -8.07 15.52
CA LEU A 1 -6.34 -9.17 16.31
C LEU A 1 -5.34 -10.29 16.31
N VAL A 2 -5.04 -10.88 17.47
CA VAL A 2 -4.32 -12.14 17.57
C VAL A 2 -5.31 -13.11 18.19
N CYS A 3 -5.58 -14.23 17.51
CA CYS A 3 -6.58 -15.20 17.93
C CYS A 3 -6.10 -16.60 17.53
N VAL A 4 -6.38 -17.59 18.39
CA VAL A 4 -6.15 -19.00 18.11
C VAL A 4 -7.51 -19.68 18.12
N ILE A 5 -7.86 -20.33 17.02
CA ILE A 5 -9.10 -21.10 16.90
C ILE A 5 -8.69 -22.57 16.75
N ASN A 6 -9.10 -23.38 17.72
CA ASN A 6 -8.87 -24.82 17.71
C ASN A 6 -10.21 -25.54 17.75
N ILE A 7 -10.45 -26.43 16.79
CA ILE A 7 -11.70 -27.17 16.65
C ILE A 7 -11.41 -28.66 16.59
N LYS A 8 -12.27 -29.44 17.26
CA LYS A 8 -12.33 -30.89 17.12
C LYS A 8 -13.63 -31.21 16.43
N PHE A 9 -13.54 -31.77 15.23
CA PHE A 9 -14.71 -32.04 14.39
C PHE A 9 -14.63 -33.49 13.89
N PRO A 10 -15.69 -34.31 14.08
CA PRO A 10 -15.73 -35.65 13.52
C PRO A 10 -15.82 -35.56 11.99
N GLU A 11 -15.13 -36.46 11.30
CA GLU A 11 -15.16 -36.56 9.82
C GLU A 11 -14.88 -35.23 9.08
N PRO A 12 -13.72 -34.58 9.31
CA PRO A 12 -13.41 -33.31 8.68
C PRO A 12 -13.22 -33.46 7.17
N GLN A 13 -13.91 -32.63 6.39
CA GLN A 13 -13.76 -32.55 4.95
C GLN A 13 -12.90 -31.34 4.59
N PHE A 14 -11.89 -31.55 3.76
CA PHE A 14 -10.96 -30.50 3.33
C PHE A 14 -11.06 -30.27 1.83
N GLU A 15 -10.87 -29.01 1.40
CA GLU A 15 -10.91 -28.64 -0.02
C GLU A 15 -9.69 -29.12 -0.81
N SER A 16 -8.58 -29.39 -0.11
CA SER A 16 -7.30 -29.77 -0.72
C SER A 16 -6.64 -30.92 0.02
N GLN A 17 -5.78 -31.65 -0.70
CA GLN A 17 -4.99 -32.75 -0.14
C GLN A 17 -4.07 -32.29 1.00
N THR A 18 -3.57 -31.05 0.96
CA THR A 18 -2.75 -30.48 2.03
C THR A 18 -3.54 -30.21 3.32
N LYS A 19 -4.87 -30.43 3.31
CA LYS A 19 -5.79 -30.24 4.44
C LYS A 19 -5.67 -28.84 5.07
N SER A 20 -5.33 -27.85 4.25
CA SER A 20 -5.09 -26.48 4.71
C SER A 20 -6.37 -25.67 4.87
N LYS A 21 -7.46 -26.08 4.21
CA LYS A 21 -8.76 -25.41 4.27
C LYS A 21 -9.87 -26.43 4.55
N LEU A 22 -10.52 -26.28 5.71
CA LEU A 22 -11.68 -27.09 6.09
C LEU A 22 -12.91 -26.60 5.30
N GLY A 23 -13.56 -27.54 4.60
CA GLY A 23 -14.78 -27.31 3.81
C GLY A 23 -16.08 -27.73 4.51
N SER A 24 -16.01 -28.28 5.72
CA SER A 24 -17.19 -28.70 6.51
C SER A 24 -18.03 -27.48 6.93
N SER A 25 -19.15 -27.26 6.22
CA SER A 25 -20.08 -26.14 6.48
C SER A 25 -20.76 -26.19 7.86
N GLU A 26 -20.94 -27.39 8.41
CA GLU A 26 -21.43 -27.60 9.77
C GLU A 26 -20.45 -27.05 10.80
N ALA A 27 -19.15 -27.36 10.67
CA ALA A 27 -18.11 -26.84 11.55
C ALA A 27 -18.09 -25.30 11.54
N GLN A 28 -18.25 -24.68 10.36
CA GLN A 28 -18.34 -23.22 10.23
C GLN A 28 -19.55 -22.66 10.99
N SER A 29 -20.73 -23.26 10.81
CA SER A 29 -21.97 -22.84 11.45
C SER A 29 -21.89 -22.97 12.98
N SER A 30 -21.36 -24.08 13.48
CA SER A 30 -21.17 -24.32 14.92
C SER A 30 -20.20 -23.32 15.55
N VAL A 31 -19.04 -23.10 14.94
CA VAL A 31 -18.05 -22.12 15.44
C VAL A 31 -18.64 -20.71 15.43
N SER A 32 -19.32 -20.31 14.35
CA SER A 32 -19.93 -18.99 14.27
C SER A 32 -20.98 -18.77 15.36
N SER A 33 -21.82 -19.78 15.64
CA SER A 33 -22.83 -19.69 16.70
C SER A 33 -22.19 -19.51 18.08
N VAL A 34 -21.18 -20.33 18.41
CA VAL A 34 -20.48 -20.25 19.69
C VAL A 34 -19.77 -18.91 19.86
N VAL A 35 -19.03 -18.47 18.83
CA VAL A 35 -18.31 -17.19 18.86
C VAL A 35 -19.27 -16.03 18.99
N ASN A 36 -20.35 -15.98 18.21
CA ASN A 36 -21.34 -14.89 18.28
C ASN A 36 -21.95 -14.79 19.68
N ASN A 37 -22.40 -15.92 20.24
CA ASN A 37 -23.02 -15.93 21.56
C ASN A 37 -22.04 -15.53 22.66
N LYS A 38 -20.84 -16.12 22.69
CA LYS A 38 -19.85 -15.84 23.74
C LYS A 38 -19.24 -14.46 23.62
N LEU A 39 -19.00 -13.98 22.40
CA LEU A 39 -18.52 -12.63 22.17
C LEU A 39 -19.57 -11.60 22.57
N LYS A 40 -20.84 -11.82 22.25
CA LYS A 40 -21.93 -10.93 22.68
C LYS A 40 -21.97 -10.80 24.20
N LEU A 41 -22.01 -11.94 24.90
CA LEU A 41 -22.01 -11.97 26.36
C LEU A 41 -20.79 -11.25 26.94
N TYR A 42 -19.60 -11.54 26.42
CA TYR A 42 -18.37 -10.89 26.88
C TYR A 42 -18.42 -9.37 26.72
N LEU A 43 -18.89 -8.87 25.57
CA LEU A 43 -19.01 -7.43 25.31
C LEU A 43 -20.04 -6.75 26.20
N GLU A 44 -21.15 -7.44 26.53
CA GLU A 44 -22.17 -6.95 27.47
C GLU A 44 -21.63 -6.88 28.90
N ASP A 45 -20.90 -7.91 29.33
CA ASP A 45 -20.31 -8.00 30.68
C ASP A 45 -19.11 -7.05 30.88
N HIS A 46 -18.41 -6.69 29.79
CA HIS A 46 -17.19 -5.87 29.84
C HIS A 46 -17.33 -4.60 28.99
N PRO A 47 -18.20 -3.64 29.38
CA PRO A 47 -18.50 -2.47 28.57
C PRO A 47 -17.27 -1.58 28.30
N LYS A 48 -16.33 -1.47 29.24
CA LYS A 48 -15.09 -0.70 29.05
C LYS A 48 -14.21 -1.29 27.94
N ASP A 49 -14.03 -2.61 27.94
CA ASP A 49 -13.25 -3.30 26.92
C ASP A 49 -13.96 -3.23 25.56
N ALA A 50 -15.29 -3.40 25.55
CA ALA A 50 -16.11 -3.25 24.35
C ALA A 50 -15.94 -1.85 23.72
N THR A 51 -16.04 -0.78 24.52
CA THR A 51 -15.81 0.59 24.04
C THR A 51 -14.41 0.75 23.45
N ALA A 52 -13.37 0.30 24.17
CA ALA A 52 -11.99 0.39 23.69
C ALA A 52 -11.76 -0.38 22.36
N MET A 53 -12.37 -1.56 22.22
CA MET A 53 -12.33 -2.32 20.97
C MET A 53 -13.02 -1.56 19.82
N ILE A 54 -14.22 -1.03 20.06
CA ILE A 54 -14.99 -0.27 19.06
C ILE A 54 -14.24 0.99 18.64
N GLU A 55 -13.67 1.74 19.57
CA GLU A 55 -12.87 2.93 19.26
C GLU A 55 -11.67 2.61 18.35
N LYS A 56 -10.95 1.52 18.65
CA LYS A 56 -9.84 1.04 17.81
C LYS A 56 -10.32 0.62 16.42
N MET A 57 -11.49 -0.02 16.32
CA MET A 57 -12.11 -0.37 15.04
C MET A 57 -12.52 0.88 14.24
N LEU A 58 -13.11 1.89 14.90
CA LEU A 58 -13.48 3.16 14.28
C LEU A 58 -12.27 3.93 13.78
N LEU A 59 -11.19 3.99 14.56
CA LEU A 59 -9.93 4.59 14.14
C LEU A 59 -9.37 3.90 12.88
N SER A 60 -9.39 2.56 12.88
CA SER A 60 -8.94 1.76 11.74
C SER A 60 -9.83 1.96 10.50
N LYS A 61 -11.16 2.07 10.69
CA LYS A 61 -12.12 2.37 9.62
C LYS A 61 -11.84 3.75 9.01
N LYS A 62 -11.73 4.80 9.84
CA LYS A 62 -11.40 6.16 9.38
C LYS A 62 -10.09 6.19 8.60
N ALA A 63 -9.04 5.50 9.08
CA ALA A 63 -7.77 5.40 8.39
C ALA A 63 -7.88 4.71 7.02
N ARG A 64 -8.68 3.63 6.91
CA ARG A 64 -8.96 2.95 5.63
C ARG A 64 -9.74 3.83 4.66
N GLU A 65 -10.77 4.53 5.14
CA GLU A 65 -11.57 5.45 4.31
C GLU A 65 -10.71 6.62 3.81
N ALA A 66 -9.90 7.21 4.69
CA ALA A 66 -8.96 8.25 4.31
C ALA A 66 -7.93 7.75 3.28
N ALA A 67 -7.38 6.54 3.46
CA ALA A 67 -6.48 5.93 2.48
C ALA A 67 -7.18 5.66 1.14
N LYS A 68 -8.43 5.17 1.16
CA LYS A 68 -9.23 4.96 -0.05
C LYS A 68 -9.49 6.28 -0.77
N ASN A 69 -9.83 7.34 -0.03
CA ASN A 69 -10.04 8.68 -0.59
C ASN A 69 -8.75 9.27 -1.15
N ALA A 70 -7.63 9.14 -0.44
CA ALA A 70 -6.32 9.57 -0.92
C ALA A 70 -5.93 8.82 -2.21
N ARG A 71 -6.12 7.50 -2.25
CA ARG A 71 -5.88 6.66 -3.43
C ARG A 71 -6.79 7.07 -4.59
N ASN A 72 -8.08 7.28 -4.33
CA ASN A 72 -9.04 7.74 -5.34
C ASN A 72 -8.69 9.14 -5.84
N ASN A 73 -8.20 10.05 -5.00
CA ASN A 73 -7.77 11.38 -5.41
C ASN A 73 -6.50 11.33 -6.27
N ILE A 74 -5.59 10.40 -6.00
CA ILE A 74 -4.42 10.16 -6.85
C ILE A 74 -4.85 9.55 -8.20
N LEU A 75 -5.80 8.60 -8.19
CA LEU A 75 -6.30 7.92 -9.39
C LEU A 75 -7.23 8.79 -10.26
N ARG A 76 -8.01 9.69 -9.66
CA ARG A 76 -8.91 10.62 -10.37
C ARG A 76 -8.19 11.79 -11.02
N LYS A 77 -6.94 12.08 -10.62
CA LYS A 77 -6.10 12.99 -11.38
C LYS A 77 -5.82 12.37 -12.74
N ASN A 78 -6.40 12.98 -13.76
CA ASN A 78 -6.32 12.56 -15.15
C ASN A 78 -4.86 12.24 -15.53
N PRO A 79 -4.60 11.20 -16.35
CA PRO A 79 -3.27 10.95 -16.93
C PRO A 79 -2.70 12.16 -17.68
N LEU A 80 -3.58 13.06 -18.15
CA LEU A 80 -3.24 14.33 -18.77
C LEU A 80 -2.59 15.35 -17.80
N GLU A 81 -2.83 15.24 -16.48
CA GLU A 81 -2.09 16.00 -15.45
C GLU A 81 -0.87 15.23 -14.89
N ILE A 82 -0.84 13.90 -15.02
CA ILE A 82 0.27 13.01 -14.60
C ILE A 82 1.54 13.26 -15.44
N GLY A 83 1.45 14.03 -16.53
CA GLY A 83 2.56 14.41 -17.39
C GLY A 83 3.66 15.26 -16.73
N SER A 84 3.46 15.82 -15.53
CA SER A 84 4.57 16.43 -14.81
C SER A 84 4.33 16.43 -13.30
N LEU A 85 5.31 15.97 -12.54
CA LEU A 85 5.60 16.54 -11.23
C LEU A 85 6.19 17.93 -11.51
N PRO A 86 5.41 19.03 -11.53
CA PRO A 86 5.90 20.29 -12.05
C PRO A 86 7.06 20.76 -11.16
N GLY A 87 8.25 20.83 -11.74
CA GLY A 87 9.47 21.30 -11.06
C GLY A 87 10.27 20.26 -10.26
N LYS A 88 9.76 19.05 -10.00
CA LYS A 88 10.51 18.03 -9.22
C LYS A 88 11.15 16.95 -10.09
N LEU A 89 10.40 16.29 -10.97
CA LEU A 89 10.95 15.27 -11.87
C LEU A 89 11.53 15.94 -13.11
N ALA A 90 12.82 15.75 -13.36
CA ALA A 90 13.39 16.00 -14.67
C ALA A 90 13.24 14.71 -15.47
N ASP A 91 12.31 14.65 -16.42
CA ASP A 91 12.03 13.43 -17.19
C ASP A 91 13.00 13.23 -18.36
N CYS A 92 13.08 12.01 -18.90
CA CYS A 92 13.78 11.70 -20.14
C CYS A 92 12.84 11.80 -21.35
N SER A 93 13.38 11.99 -22.56
CA SER A 93 12.55 12.10 -23.76
C SER A 93 12.08 10.75 -24.32
N SER A 94 12.82 9.66 -24.08
CA SER A 94 12.41 8.33 -24.51
C SER A 94 11.20 7.82 -23.71
N LYS A 95 10.40 6.98 -24.38
CA LYS A 95 9.21 6.33 -23.82
C LYS A 95 9.37 4.81 -23.70
N LYS A 96 10.51 4.26 -24.11
CA LYS A 96 10.81 2.83 -24.01
C LYS A 96 11.39 2.53 -22.64
N SER A 97 10.58 1.91 -21.78
CA SER A 97 10.97 1.62 -20.38
C SER A 97 12.33 0.92 -20.28
N GLU A 98 12.59 -0.04 -21.18
CA GLU A 98 13.82 -0.87 -21.22
C GLU A 98 15.13 -0.08 -21.33
N GLU A 99 15.13 1.06 -22.02
CA GLU A 99 16.31 1.92 -22.17
C GLU A 99 16.30 3.11 -21.21
N CYS A 100 15.17 3.35 -20.51
CA CYS A 100 15.00 4.47 -19.61
C CYS A 100 15.50 4.15 -18.21
N GLU A 101 16.22 5.11 -17.63
CA GLU A 101 16.79 5.04 -16.29
C GLU A 101 16.26 6.20 -15.45
N ILE A 102 16.02 5.99 -14.16
CA ILE A 102 15.75 7.07 -13.21
C ILE A 102 16.79 7.07 -12.09
N TYR A 103 17.41 8.23 -11.89
CA TYR A 103 18.38 8.49 -10.83
C TYR A 103 17.68 9.22 -9.70
N ILE A 104 17.70 8.62 -8.53
CA ILE A 104 17.19 9.19 -7.28
C ILE A 104 18.38 9.86 -6.60
N VAL A 105 18.28 11.16 -6.33
CA VAL A 105 19.39 11.92 -5.76
C VAL A 105 18.97 12.69 -4.52
N GLU A 106 19.90 12.92 -3.61
CA GLU A 106 19.63 13.66 -2.38
C GLU A 106 19.67 15.18 -2.64
N GLY A 107 18.51 15.82 -2.51
CA GLY A 107 18.34 17.27 -2.56
C GLY A 107 18.40 17.88 -3.96
N ASP A 108 18.02 19.16 -4.05
CA ASP A 108 18.01 19.89 -5.33
C ASP A 108 19.41 20.22 -5.83
N SER A 109 20.40 20.27 -4.93
CA SER A 109 21.79 20.56 -5.30
C SER A 109 22.35 19.43 -6.16
N ALA A 110 22.32 18.19 -5.66
CA ALA A 110 22.68 17.01 -6.46
C ALA A 110 21.73 16.83 -7.65
N GLY A 111 20.45 17.15 -7.48
CA GLY A 111 19.46 17.22 -8.56
C GLY A 111 19.86 18.13 -9.71
N GLY A 112 20.37 19.32 -9.42
CA GLY A 112 20.83 20.29 -10.40
C GLY A 112 22.03 19.77 -11.19
N SER A 113 23.05 19.26 -10.50
CA SER A 113 24.24 18.68 -11.13
C SER A 113 23.89 17.46 -11.99
N ALA A 114 23.11 16.52 -11.47
CA ALA A 114 22.67 15.35 -12.21
C ALA A 114 21.81 15.72 -13.43
N LYS A 115 20.92 16.71 -13.29
CA LYS A 115 20.09 17.20 -14.40
C LYS A 115 20.92 17.80 -15.54
N GLN A 116 22.03 18.47 -15.23
CA GLN A 116 22.92 19.05 -16.23
C GLN A 116 23.80 18.00 -16.91
N GLY A 117 24.29 17.01 -16.16
CA GLY A 117 25.21 15.98 -16.67
C GLY A 117 24.59 14.76 -17.35
N ARG A 118 23.26 14.59 -17.26
CA ARG A 118 22.57 13.41 -17.79
C ARG A 118 22.44 13.39 -19.31
N ASP A 119 22.30 12.19 -19.86
CA ASP A 119 21.69 12.01 -21.17
C ASP A 119 20.17 12.22 -21.07
N ARG A 120 19.68 13.35 -21.59
CA ARG A 120 18.25 13.70 -21.56
C ARG A 120 17.38 12.71 -22.35
N LYS A 121 17.97 11.90 -23.24
CA LYS A 121 17.24 10.91 -24.02
C LYS A 121 16.71 9.78 -23.14
N THR A 122 17.54 9.24 -22.26
CA THR A 122 17.27 7.99 -21.52
C THR A 122 17.25 8.18 -20.00
N GLN A 123 17.84 9.25 -19.47
CA GLN A 123 18.04 9.39 -18.02
C GLN A 123 17.10 10.45 -17.41
N ALA A 124 16.28 10.03 -16.45
CA ALA A 124 15.44 10.88 -15.62
C ALA A 124 16.10 11.14 -14.25
N ILE A 125 15.86 12.31 -13.66
CA ILE A 125 16.39 12.68 -12.34
C ILE A 125 15.22 13.00 -11.41
N LEU A 126 15.17 12.33 -10.26
CA LEU A 126 14.21 12.56 -9.20
C LEU A 126 14.95 12.96 -7.91
N PRO A 127 15.09 14.27 -7.63
CA PRO A 127 15.63 14.74 -6.36
C PRO A 127 14.63 14.48 -5.24
N LEU A 128 15.09 13.87 -4.15
CA LEU A 128 14.33 13.68 -2.91
C LEU A 128 14.87 14.59 -1.81
N ARG A 129 13.99 15.16 -1.00
CA ARG A 129 14.39 16.09 0.07
C ARG A 129 14.17 15.50 1.45
N GLY A 130 15.17 15.66 2.30
CA GLY A 130 15.12 15.23 3.70
C GLY A 130 15.10 13.71 3.86
N LYS A 131 14.89 13.27 5.10
CA LYS A 131 14.80 11.83 5.42
C LYS A 131 13.43 11.30 4.99
N ILE A 132 13.44 10.25 4.18
CA ILE A 132 12.21 9.55 3.76
C ILE A 132 11.52 8.96 5.00
N LEU A 133 10.19 9.01 5.02
CA LEU A 133 9.37 8.42 6.08
C LEU A 133 9.71 6.93 6.25
N ASN A 134 9.91 6.48 7.49
CA ASN A 134 10.08 5.05 7.77
C ASN A 134 8.75 4.32 7.51
N VAL A 135 8.71 3.56 6.41
CA VAL A 135 7.50 2.87 5.94
C VAL A 135 7.16 1.61 6.74
N GLU A 136 8.13 0.97 7.39
CA GLU A 136 7.91 -0.26 8.20
C GLU A 136 6.97 0.00 9.38
N LYS A 137 7.06 1.20 9.97
CA LYS A 137 6.24 1.61 11.12
C LYS A 137 5.01 2.43 10.72
N ALA A 138 4.88 2.82 9.45
CA ALA A 138 3.86 3.75 9.00
C ALA A 138 2.66 3.01 8.38
N VAL A 139 1.46 3.46 8.71
CA VAL A 139 0.24 2.98 8.06
C VAL A 139 0.17 3.55 6.64
N LEU A 140 -0.36 2.77 5.68
CA LEU A 140 -0.48 3.13 4.26
C LEU A 140 -0.99 4.56 4.00
N HIS A 141 -1.94 5.04 4.80
CA HIS A 141 -2.42 6.42 4.76
C HIS A 141 -1.29 7.45 4.90
N LYS A 142 -0.46 7.32 5.95
CA LYS A 142 0.66 8.25 6.21
C LYS A 142 1.72 8.18 5.11
N MET A 143 1.92 6.99 4.56
CA MET A 143 2.82 6.79 3.41
C MET A 143 2.30 7.56 2.18
N LEU A 144 1.00 7.42 1.90
CA LEU A 144 0.33 8.09 0.79
C LEU A 144 0.17 9.60 0.98
N GLU A 145 0.35 10.14 2.19
CA GLU A 145 0.38 11.59 2.43
C GLU A 145 1.77 12.19 2.17
N ASN A 146 2.84 11.40 2.30
CA ASN A 146 4.21 11.85 2.14
C ASN A 146 4.53 12.24 0.68
N ASN A 147 5.05 13.45 0.49
CA ASN A 147 5.32 14.01 -0.84
C ASN A 147 6.46 13.29 -1.59
N GLU A 148 7.45 12.75 -0.88
CA GLU A 148 8.56 11.99 -1.48
C GLU A 148 8.06 10.64 -2.00
N ILE A 149 7.26 9.93 -1.19
CA ILE A 149 6.62 8.67 -1.58
C ILE A 149 5.66 8.89 -2.75
N LYS A 150 4.79 9.91 -2.69
CA LYS A 150 3.93 10.27 -3.83
C LYS A 150 4.74 10.53 -5.11
N ALA A 151 5.85 11.27 -5.01
CA ALA A 151 6.68 11.58 -6.16
C ALA A 151 7.29 10.32 -6.78
N MET A 152 7.77 9.37 -5.98
CA MET A 152 8.27 8.08 -6.47
C MET A 152 7.18 7.27 -7.16
N ILE A 153 5.99 7.14 -6.54
CA ILE A 153 4.87 6.40 -7.13
C ILE A 153 4.48 6.98 -8.49
N THR A 154 4.37 8.31 -8.57
CA THR A 154 4.03 9.02 -9.81
C THR A 154 5.14 8.88 -10.85
N ALA A 155 6.42 8.96 -10.45
CA ALA A 155 7.54 8.80 -11.36
C ALA A 155 7.59 7.38 -11.94
N PHE A 156 7.48 6.34 -11.11
CA PHE A 156 7.57 4.95 -11.57
C PHE A 156 6.36 4.52 -12.40
N GLY A 157 5.18 5.07 -12.15
CA GLY A 157 3.97 4.78 -12.92
C GLY A 157 3.30 3.44 -12.61
N THR A 158 3.88 2.64 -11.70
CA THR A 158 3.39 1.29 -11.36
C THR A 158 2.22 1.27 -10.38
N ASN A 159 1.83 2.40 -9.79
CA ASN A 159 0.98 2.46 -8.60
C ASN A 159 1.58 1.66 -7.41
N ILE A 160 0.79 1.40 -6.36
CA ILE A 160 1.18 0.64 -5.16
C ILE A 160 0.04 -0.27 -4.65
N GLY A 161 0.39 -1.23 -3.79
CA GLY A 161 -0.57 -2.12 -3.11
C GLY A 161 -1.36 -2.97 -4.11
N ASP A 162 -2.67 -3.13 -3.89
CA ASP A 162 -3.53 -3.99 -4.74
C ASP A 162 -3.64 -3.54 -6.21
N ASN A 163 -3.24 -2.30 -6.52
CA ASN A 163 -3.29 -1.73 -7.87
C ASN A 163 -1.89 -1.70 -8.50
N PHE A 164 -0.90 -2.30 -7.84
CA PHE A 164 0.46 -2.35 -8.36
C PHE A 164 0.48 -3.15 -9.65
N ASP A 165 1.07 -2.56 -10.68
CA ASP A 165 1.20 -3.16 -12.00
C ASP A 165 2.60 -2.87 -12.54
N ILE A 166 3.45 -3.89 -12.50
CA ILE A 166 4.83 -3.81 -12.97
C ILE A 166 4.93 -3.54 -14.47
N SER A 167 3.92 -3.92 -15.25
CA SER A 167 3.92 -3.69 -16.70
C SER A 167 3.87 -2.20 -17.07
N LYS A 168 3.44 -1.35 -16.12
CA LYS A 168 3.38 0.11 -16.26
C LYS A 168 4.65 0.81 -15.80
N LEU A 169 5.70 0.08 -15.44
CA LEU A 169 6.96 0.65 -15.01
C LEU A 169 7.56 1.52 -16.12
N ARG A 170 7.85 2.78 -15.79
CA ARG A 170 8.34 3.78 -16.74
C ARG A 170 9.85 3.74 -16.99
N TYR A 171 10.62 3.24 -16.03
CA TYR A 171 12.08 3.21 -16.08
C TYR A 171 12.55 1.79 -15.75
N GLY A 172 13.19 1.14 -16.70
CA GLY A 172 13.71 -0.23 -16.57
C GLY A 172 14.87 -0.32 -15.58
N LYS A 173 15.53 0.80 -15.28
CA LYS A 173 16.54 0.90 -14.21
C LYS A 173 16.20 2.01 -13.24
N ILE A 174 16.26 1.68 -11.95
CA ILE A 174 16.13 2.63 -10.84
C ILE A 174 17.47 2.66 -10.13
N ILE A 175 18.11 3.83 -10.09
CA ILE A 175 19.46 4.04 -9.56
C ILE A 175 19.34 4.96 -8.34
N ILE A 176 19.95 4.56 -7.23
CA ILE A 176 19.92 5.26 -5.93
C ILE A 176 21.34 5.66 -5.58
#